data_AF-A0A959IFP5-F1
#
_entry.id   AF-A0A959IFP5-F1
#
_cell.length_a   1.000
_cell.length_b   1.000
_cell.length_c   1.000
_cell.angle_alpha   90.00
_cell.angle_beta   90.00
_cell.angle_gamma   90.00
#
_symmetry.space_group_name_H-M   'P 1'
#
loop_
_entity.id
_entity.type
_entity.pdbx_description
1 polymer ?
#
loop_
_entity_poly.entity_id
_entity_poly.type
_entity_poly.pdbx_seq_one_letter_code
_entity_poly.pdbx_strand_id
1 'polypeptide(L)'
;MSVLTHSKLRAFPGLANDRLRGMMLVFFLAFSAAAFSQPCIAPDLPILNAEPSPVCEGEVVTLRVEGGNLNNATDWYWYSGSCGGTLVGIGTQIQVVPAATTTYYARGEGGCITPGACSSIQVDVASFPLPTVFNVTGGTKNTTCANNNDGLIVGLDGSELNFTYELYINGASTGLTAPGTGNPINFPPQFAEGFYDIVAYSNLSPNPPICVTRMAGLAVLIINDAPEAYNATLQSCPFDFGGPEAFFNLSLADDDISGGAGGVTVTYHLAFAEATQGINPIASYVTSDLIDLWARVEDTNGCFAISLLQLGVLNSPTLVFTATDETCVGANDGTATVEALNAFAPLTYAWSNGETTATVTDLAPGSYEVTVFDGNGCKNRTTIEIAPATPFIYNVTVYDAS
;
A
#
# COMPACT_ATOMS: atom_id res chain seq x y z
N MET A 1 20.24 -67.36 4.41
CA MET A 1 20.14 -68.32 5.53
C MET A 1 18.85 -67.99 6.28
N SER A 2 17.75 -68.64 5.87
CA SER A 2 16.50 -68.69 6.61
C SER A 2 15.95 -70.10 6.42
N VAL A 3 15.52 -70.67 7.53
CA VAL A 3 15.28 -72.08 7.79
C VAL A 3 14.01 -72.56 7.11
N LEU A 4 14.05 -73.71 6.42
CA LEU A 4 12.87 -74.53 6.18
C LEU A 4 13.21 -75.99 6.43
N THR A 5 12.71 -76.45 7.57
CA THR A 5 12.80 -77.77 8.17
C THR A 5 12.17 -78.86 7.31
N HIS A 6 12.85 -80.01 7.25
CA HIS A 6 12.31 -81.29 6.79
C HIS A 6 11.09 -81.72 7.63
N SER A 7 9.97 -82.05 6.99
CA SER A 7 9.06 -83.10 7.47
C SER A 7 7.90 -83.34 6.49
N LYS A 8 7.98 -84.45 5.72
CA LYS A 8 6.87 -85.39 5.41
C LYS A 8 7.29 -86.34 4.27
N LEU A 9 8.10 -87.34 4.61
CA LEU A 9 8.14 -88.60 3.84
C LEU A 9 7.02 -89.50 4.39
N ARG A 10 5.89 -89.58 3.69
CA ARG A 10 4.91 -90.65 3.89
C ARG A 10 5.39 -91.88 3.12
N ALA A 11 5.53 -92.98 3.85
CA ALA A 11 5.83 -94.30 3.30
C ALA A 11 4.69 -94.80 2.41
N PHE A 12 5.02 -95.26 1.20
CA PHE A 12 4.20 -96.19 0.42
C PHE A 12 4.75 -97.60 0.63
N PRO A 13 3.95 -98.59 1.05
CA PRO A 13 4.38 -99.97 1.13
C PRO A 13 4.13 -100.67 -0.20
N GLY A 14 5.10 -101.47 -0.64
CA GLY A 14 4.92 -102.44 -1.71
C GLY A 14 5.71 -102.15 -2.97
N LEU A 15 6.95 -102.64 -3.00
CA LEU A 15 7.53 -103.42 -4.11
C LEU A 15 8.93 -103.85 -3.72
N ALA A 16 9.10 -105.16 -3.62
CA ALA A 16 10.36 -105.82 -3.34
C ALA A 16 11.33 -105.65 -4.52
N ASN A 17 12.55 -105.14 -4.28
CA ASN A 17 13.76 -105.82 -4.73
C ASN A 17 15.04 -105.22 -4.15
N ASP A 18 15.90 -106.11 -3.68
CA ASP A 18 17.04 -105.87 -2.81
C ASP A 18 18.32 -105.59 -3.61
N ARG A 19 18.34 -104.51 -4.42
CA ARG A 19 19.52 -104.13 -5.26
C ARG A 19 19.83 -102.63 -5.38
N LEU A 20 19.28 -101.76 -4.53
CA LEU A 20 19.50 -100.30 -4.63
C LEU A 20 20.25 -99.67 -3.45
N ARG A 21 20.68 -100.44 -2.44
CA ARG A 21 21.47 -99.91 -1.31
C ARG A 21 22.95 -99.62 -1.64
N GLY A 22 23.45 -100.06 -2.80
CA GLY A 22 24.83 -99.81 -3.26
C GLY A 22 25.00 -98.66 -4.25
N MET A 23 23.91 -98.01 -4.70
CA MET A 23 23.96 -96.90 -5.68
C MET A 23 23.70 -95.54 -5.04
N MET A 24 23.58 -95.49 -3.71
CA MET A 24 23.34 -94.29 -2.90
C MET A 24 24.63 -93.73 -2.28
N LEU A 25 25.81 -94.11 -2.79
CA LEU A 25 27.11 -93.61 -2.31
C LEU A 25 28.13 -93.32 -3.42
N VAL A 26 27.70 -93.31 -4.69
CA VAL A 26 28.55 -92.93 -5.85
C VAL A 26 27.85 -91.88 -6.74
N PHE A 27 26.89 -91.15 -6.18
CA PHE A 27 26.30 -89.95 -6.79
C PHE A 27 26.52 -88.71 -5.90
N PHE A 28 27.60 -88.70 -5.12
CA PHE A 28 28.00 -87.58 -4.25
C PHE A 28 29.40 -87.03 -4.56
N LEU A 29 29.96 -87.37 -5.72
CA LEU A 29 31.28 -86.87 -6.17
C LEU A 29 31.28 -86.56 -7.68
N ALA A 30 30.33 -85.74 -8.14
CA ALA A 30 30.44 -84.97 -9.40
C ALA A 30 29.31 -83.96 -9.53
N PHE A 31 29.06 -83.14 -8.51
CA PHE A 31 28.50 -81.81 -8.73
C PHE A 31 29.51 -80.84 -8.12
N SER A 32 30.63 -80.69 -8.84
CA SER A 32 31.37 -79.43 -8.81
C SER A 32 30.35 -78.32 -8.95
N ALA A 33 30.43 -77.31 -8.10
CA ALA A 33 29.73 -76.06 -8.27
C ALA A 33 30.13 -75.47 -9.64
N ALA A 34 29.47 -75.90 -10.71
CA ALA A 34 29.24 -75.05 -11.85
C ALA A 34 28.38 -73.92 -11.28
N ALA A 35 29.04 -72.87 -10.81
CA ALA A 35 28.42 -71.57 -10.73
C ALA A 35 27.82 -71.34 -12.12
N PHE A 36 26.51 -71.49 -12.24
CA PHE A 36 25.78 -70.93 -13.37
C PHE A 36 26.06 -69.44 -13.28
N SER A 37 27.07 -68.96 -13.99
CA SER A 37 27.25 -67.53 -14.23
C SER A 37 26.03 -67.13 -15.05
N GLN A 38 25.03 -66.58 -14.38
CA GLN A 38 23.84 -66.05 -15.03
C GLN A 38 24.33 -65.06 -16.11
N PRO A 39 23.93 -65.23 -17.38
CA PRO A 39 24.47 -64.41 -18.45
C PRO A 39 24.13 -62.95 -18.19
N CYS A 40 25.13 -62.08 -18.33
CA CYS A 40 24.97 -60.65 -18.09
C CYS A 40 23.96 -60.06 -19.09
N ILE A 41 22.95 -59.39 -18.57
CA ILE A 41 21.90 -58.73 -19.35
C ILE A 41 22.32 -57.27 -19.55
N ALA A 42 22.44 -56.86 -20.82
CA ALA A 42 22.77 -55.50 -21.20
C ALA A 42 21.65 -54.53 -20.75
N PRO A 43 21.98 -53.27 -20.41
CA PRO A 43 21.02 -52.26 -20.02
C PRO A 43 20.10 -51.89 -21.19
N ASP A 44 18.87 -51.52 -20.89
CA ASP A 44 17.95 -50.95 -21.89
C ASP A 44 18.42 -49.55 -22.30
N LEU A 45 17.96 -49.09 -23.47
CA LEU A 45 18.17 -47.69 -23.87
C LEU A 45 17.47 -46.75 -22.88
N PRO A 46 18.18 -45.77 -22.29
CA PRO A 46 17.56 -44.85 -21.36
C PRO A 46 16.67 -43.83 -22.08
N ILE A 47 15.62 -43.35 -21.40
CA ILE A 47 14.84 -42.18 -21.83
C ILE A 47 15.46 -40.96 -21.16
N LEU A 48 15.80 -39.94 -21.94
CA LEU A 48 16.55 -38.79 -21.47
C LEU A 48 15.69 -37.52 -21.52
N ASN A 49 15.88 -36.66 -20.53
CA ASN A 49 15.31 -35.32 -20.48
C ASN A 49 16.41 -34.30 -20.15
N ALA A 50 16.26 -33.08 -20.66
CA ALA A 50 17.15 -31.95 -20.40
C ALA A 50 16.31 -30.70 -20.08
N GLU A 51 16.51 -30.13 -18.89
CA GLU A 51 15.73 -28.98 -18.44
C GLU A 51 16.63 -27.96 -17.70
N PRO A 52 16.56 -26.66 -18.04
CA PRO A 52 15.90 -26.09 -19.24
C PRO A 52 16.67 -26.41 -20.53
N SER A 53 15.99 -26.38 -21.69
CA SER A 53 16.58 -26.39 -23.03
C SER A 53 15.55 -25.79 -24.01
N PRO A 54 15.86 -24.78 -24.83
CA PRO A 54 17.19 -24.16 -25.03
C PRO A 54 17.67 -23.31 -23.84
N VAL A 55 18.98 -23.08 -23.74
CA VAL A 55 19.63 -22.22 -22.72
C VAL A 55 20.62 -21.22 -23.32
N CYS A 56 21.03 -20.21 -22.54
CA CYS A 56 22.09 -19.30 -22.96
C CYS A 56 23.48 -19.88 -22.70
N GLU A 57 24.47 -19.35 -23.42
CA GLU A 57 25.86 -19.73 -23.20
C GLU A 57 26.26 -19.48 -21.74
N GLY A 58 26.71 -20.52 -21.05
CA GLY A 58 27.13 -20.45 -19.64
C GLY A 58 26.04 -20.77 -18.62
N GLU A 59 24.81 -21.07 -19.03
CA GLU A 59 23.76 -21.52 -18.11
C GLU A 59 23.86 -23.03 -17.79
N VAL A 60 23.40 -23.39 -16.59
CA VAL A 60 23.39 -24.77 -16.11
C VAL A 60 22.17 -25.50 -16.65
N VAL A 61 22.39 -26.67 -17.26
CA VAL A 61 21.34 -27.60 -17.69
C VAL A 61 21.38 -28.84 -16.85
N THR A 62 20.21 -29.29 -16.41
CA THR A 62 20.07 -30.57 -15.72
C THR A 62 19.69 -31.65 -16.72
N LEU A 63 20.55 -32.67 -16.85
CA LEU A 63 20.29 -33.86 -17.65
C LEU A 63 19.77 -34.97 -16.75
N ARG A 64 18.72 -35.67 -17.16
CA ARG A 64 18.04 -36.70 -16.38
C ARG A 64 17.82 -37.97 -17.20
N VAL A 65 17.92 -39.12 -16.53
CA VAL A 65 17.39 -40.39 -17.02
C VAL A 65 16.01 -40.60 -16.40
N GLU A 66 14.97 -40.63 -17.23
CA GLU A 66 13.56 -40.78 -16.80
C GLU A 66 13.00 -42.18 -17.05
N GLY A 67 13.73 -43.03 -17.77
CA GLY A 67 13.34 -44.41 -18.05
C GLY A 67 14.49 -45.26 -18.55
N GLY A 68 14.26 -46.57 -18.61
CA GLY A 68 15.26 -47.60 -18.94
C GLY A 68 15.72 -48.38 -17.70
N ASN A 69 16.13 -49.64 -17.89
CA ASN A 69 16.61 -50.49 -16.82
C ASN A 69 18.13 -50.70 -16.92
N LEU A 70 18.84 -50.51 -15.81
CA LEU A 70 20.29 -50.78 -15.74
C LEU A 70 20.61 -52.26 -15.91
N ASN A 71 19.66 -53.17 -15.64
CA ASN A 71 19.88 -54.61 -15.63
C ASN A 71 21.12 -54.98 -14.80
N ASN A 72 22.23 -55.40 -15.42
CA ASN A 72 23.47 -55.72 -14.73
C ASN A 72 24.54 -54.60 -14.77
N ALA A 73 24.22 -53.42 -15.33
CA ALA A 73 25.04 -52.22 -15.23
C ALA A 73 25.04 -51.66 -13.80
N THR A 74 26.09 -50.94 -13.42
CA THR A 74 26.20 -50.32 -12.09
C THR A 74 25.59 -48.93 -12.03
N ASP A 75 25.70 -48.14 -13.10
CA ASP A 75 25.13 -46.79 -13.15
C ASP A 75 24.98 -46.28 -14.60
N TRP A 76 24.33 -45.13 -14.76
CA TRP A 76 24.26 -44.37 -16.00
C TRP A 76 25.47 -43.46 -16.13
N TYR A 77 26.20 -43.61 -17.23
CA TYR A 77 27.36 -42.79 -17.56
C TYR A 77 26.98 -41.82 -18.66
N TRP A 78 27.28 -40.54 -18.44
CA TRP A 78 26.98 -39.46 -19.36
C TRP A 78 28.24 -39.01 -20.09
N TYR A 79 28.12 -38.85 -21.41
CA TYR A 79 29.21 -38.50 -22.30
C TYR A 79 28.83 -37.30 -23.18
N SER A 80 29.83 -36.56 -23.66
CA SER A 80 29.69 -35.56 -24.72
C SER A 80 30.50 -35.93 -25.96
N GLY A 81 30.11 -35.35 -27.10
CA GLY A 81 30.75 -35.56 -28.41
C GLY A 81 30.32 -36.86 -29.10
N SER A 82 30.43 -38.00 -28.41
CA SER A 82 29.99 -39.31 -28.91
C SER A 82 29.63 -40.28 -27.78
N CYS A 83 28.94 -41.38 -28.13
CA CYS A 83 28.65 -42.47 -27.20
C CYS A 83 29.93 -43.11 -26.67
N GLY A 84 30.22 -42.95 -25.37
CA GLY A 84 31.48 -43.40 -24.76
C GLY A 84 32.68 -42.47 -25.03
N GLY A 85 32.43 -41.22 -25.43
CA GLY A 85 33.43 -40.18 -25.62
C GLY A 85 33.91 -39.58 -24.29
N THR A 86 33.86 -38.25 -24.18
CA THR A 86 34.31 -37.55 -22.98
C THR A 86 33.28 -37.71 -21.85
N LEU A 87 33.68 -38.31 -20.73
CA LEU A 87 32.81 -38.47 -19.56
C LEU A 87 32.50 -37.11 -18.93
N VAL A 88 31.21 -36.79 -18.78
CA VAL A 88 30.72 -35.54 -18.17
C VAL A 88 30.01 -35.76 -16.84
N GLY A 89 29.65 -37.00 -16.50
CA GLY A 89 29.09 -37.32 -15.20
C GLY A 89 28.58 -38.76 -15.09
N ILE A 90 28.18 -39.15 -13.89
CA ILE A 90 27.65 -40.48 -13.57
C ILE A 90 26.43 -40.29 -12.67
N GLY A 91 25.38 -41.07 -12.90
CA GLY A 91 24.15 -41.07 -12.13
C GLY A 91 22.90 -40.81 -12.98
N THR A 92 21.75 -40.95 -12.34
CA THR A 92 20.44 -40.69 -12.97
C THR A 92 20.19 -39.20 -13.27
N GLN A 93 21.00 -38.31 -12.71
CA GLN A 93 20.93 -36.86 -12.93
C GLN A 93 22.33 -36.24 -12.85
N ILE A 94 22.67 -35.38 -13.81
CA ILE A 94 23.89 -34.56 -13.79
C ILE A 94 23.60 -33.11 -14.17
N GLN A 95 24.52 -32.20 -13.85
CA GLN A 95 24.48 -30.80 -14.28
C GLN A 95 25.65 -30.50 -15.22
N VAL A 96 25.37 -29.81 -16.32
CA VAL A 96 26.37 -29.42 -17.33
C VAL A 96 26.21 -27.94 -17.70
N VAL A 97 27.29 -27.31 -18.17
CA VAL A 97 27.30 -25.93 -18.64
C VAL A 97 27.81 -25.92 -20.08
N PRO A 98 26.94 -26.13 -21.09
CA PRO A 98 27.37 -26.19 -22.47
C PRO A 98 27.73 -24.78 -23.00
N ALA A 99 28.91 -24.66 -23.63
CA ALA A 99 29.32 -23.42 -24.31
C ALA A 99 28.72 -23.29 -25.73
N ALA A 100 28.20 -24.38 -26.30
CA ALA A 100 27.55 -24.41 -27.61
C ALA A 100 26.55 -25.57 -27.64
N THR A 101 25.64 -25.59 -28.63
CA THR A 101 24.70 -26.69 -28.82
C THR A 101 25.42 -28.03 -28.80
N THR A 102 25.12 -28.85 -27.81
CA THR A 102 25.88 -30.07 -27.52
C THR A 102 24.94 -31.25 -27.39
N THR A 103 25.26 -32.33 -28.09
CA THR A 103 24.60 -33.62 -27.90
C THR A 103 25.30 -34.39 -26.78
N TYR A 104 24.52 -34.73 -25.76
CA TYR A 104 24.92 -35.60 -24.66
C TYR A 104 24.41 -37.01 -24.89
N TYR A 105 25.17 -38.00 -24.43
CA TYR A 105 24.88 -39.42 -24.59
C TYR A 105 24.85 -40.07 -23.22
N ALA A 106 23.88 -40.94 -22.96
CA ALA A 106 23.83 -41.72 -21.75
C ALA A 106 23.72 -43.22 -22.08
N ARG A 107 24.48 -44.04 -21.36
CA ARG A 107 24.37 -45.51 -21.40
C ARG A 107 24.67 -46.11 -20.03
N GLY A 108 24.10 -47.29 -19.76
CA GLY A 108 24.44 -48.05 -18.57
C GLY A 108 25.82 -48.69 -18.73
N GLU A 109 26.69 -48.53 -17.75
CA GLU A 109 28.01 -49.19 -17.71
C GLU A 109 28.32 -49.83 -16.35
N GLY A 110 29.42 -50.58 -16.33
CA GLY A 110 29.93 -51.31 -15.16
C GLY A 110 29.24 -52.66 -14.97
N GLY A 111 29.63 -53.38 -13.92
CA GLY A 111 29.17 -54.75 -13.70
C GLY A 111 29.87 -55.74 -14.64
N CYS A 112 29.12 -56.68 -15.23
CA CYS A 112 29.65 -57.78 -16.04
C CYS A 112 29.32 -57.68 -17.55
N ILE A 113 28.86 -56.51 -18.00
CA ILE A 113 28.43 -56.25 -19.37
C ILE A 113 29.53 -55.57 -20.22
N THR A 114 29.48 -55.77 -21.53
CA THR A 114 30.09 -54.86 -22.51
C THR A 114 29.23 -53.60 -22.63
N PRO A 115 29.81 -52.40 -22.91
CA PRO A 115 29.06 -51.15 -22.90
C PRO A 115 27.79 -51.23 -23.75
N GLY A 116 26.65 -50.80 -23.18
CA GLY A 116 25.36 -50.79 -23.86
C GLY A 116 25.28 -49.73 -24.97
N ALA A 117 24.20 -49.78 -25.76
CA ALA A 117 23.87 -48.72 -26.70
C ALA A 117 23.55 -47.41 -25.95
N CYS A 118 23.86 -46.27 -26.55
CA CYS A 118 23.52 -44.96 -25.97
C CYS A 118 22.17 -44.47 -26.48
N SER A 119 21.44 -43.80 -25.59
CA SER A 119 20.51 -42.75 -26.00
C SER A 119 21.23 -41.41 -26.03
N SER A 120 20.71 -40.46 -26.79
CA SER A 120 21.26 -39.11 -26.86
C SER A 120 20.18 -38.05 -26.68
N ILE A 121 20.56 -36.92 -26.08
CA ILE A 121 19.73 -35.73 -25.96
C ILE A 121 20.55 -34.51 -26.39
N GLN A 122 19.96 -33.64 -27.21
CA GLN A 122 20.60 -32.39 -27.61
C GLN A 122 20.17 -31.27 -26.68
N VAL A 123 21.14 -30.52 -26.19
CA VAL A 123 20.90 -29.27 -25.47
C VAL A 123 21.23 -28.14 -26.42
N ASP A 124 20.23 -27.35 -26.75
CA ASP A 124 20.38 -26.19 -27.64
C ASP A 124 20.91 -24.99 -26.85
N VAL A 125 22.02 -24.41 -27.32
CA VAL A 125 22.60 -23.19 -26.72
C VAL A 125 22.39 -22.03 -27.67
N ALA A 126 21.66 -21.03 -27.20
CA ALA A 126 21.49 -19.76 -27.88
C ALA A 126 22.78 -18.94 -27.73
N SER A 127 23.51 -18.76 -28.84
CA SER A 127 24.74 -17.95 -28.91
C SER A 127 24.42 -16.45 -29.11
N PHE A 128 23.41 -15.93 -28.41
CA PHE A 128 23.07 -14.51 -28.46
C PHE A 128 23.87 -13.76 -27.37
N PRO A 129 24.36 -12.54 -27.65
CA PRO A 129 25.05 -11.77 -26.62
C PRO A 129 24.08 -11.45 -25.47
N LEU A 130 24.53 -11.65 -24.23
CA LEU A 130 23.79 -11.19 -23.06
C LEU A 130 23.83 -9.65 -23.02
N PRO A 131 22.69 -8.98 -22.74
CA PRO A 131 22.68 -7.54 -22.53
C PRO A 131 23.62 -7.14 -21.39
N THR A 132 24.31 -6.01 -21.52
CA THR A 132 25.02 -5.45 -20.36
C THR A 132 24.04 -4.97 -19.29
N VAL A 133 24.48 -5.06 -18.03
CA VAL A 133 23.66 -4.68 -16.88
C VAL A 133 23.77 -3.18 -16.66
N PHE A 134 22.65 -2.49 -16.79
CA PHE A 134 22.45 -1.09 -16.44
C PHE A 134 21.73 -0.96 -15.09
N ASN A 135 21.81 0.21 -14.44
CA ASN A 135 21.11 0.46 -13.19
C ASN A 135 19.70 0.99 -13.47
N VAL A 136 18.72 0.43 -12.76
CA VAL A 136 17.35 0.94 -12.71
C VAL A 136 17.35 2.32 -12.03
N THR A 137 16.76 3.30 -12.70
CA THR A 137 16.60 4.69 -12.25
C THR A 137 15.14 5.00 -11.95
N GLY A 138 14.88 6.16 -11.33
CA GLY A 138 13.54 6.56 -10.86
C GLY A 138 13.30 6.34 -9.37
N GLY A 139 14.17 5.58 -8.71
CA GLY A 139 14.06 5.16 -7.31
C GLY A 139 14.30 6.24 -6.25
N THR A 140 13.49 7.30 -6.20
CA THR A 140 13.36 8.11 -4.97
C THR A 140 12.07 8.91 -4.83
N LYS A 141 10.98 8.55 -5.53
CA LYS A 141 9.64 8.84 -4.99
C LYS A 141 9.16 7.58 -4.29
N ASN A 142 9.77 7.30 -3.11
CA ASN A 142 9.43 6.15 -2.28
C ASN A 142 7.97 6.21 -1.80
N THR A 143 7.29 7.33 -2.03
CA THR A 143 5.94 7.59 -1.54
C THR A 143 5.27 8.58 -2.47
N THR A 144 4.26 8.14 -3.21
CA THR A 144 3.30 9.00 -3.91
C THR A 144 2.00 9.01 -3.13
N CYS A 145 1.22 10.06 -3.31
CA CYS A 145 -0.10 10.17 -2.71
C CYS A 145 -1.15 9.67 -3.70
N ALA A 146 -2.14 8.91 -3.23
CA ALA A 146 -3.18 8.33 -4.08
C ALA A 146 -3.92 9.35 -4.96
N ASN A 147 -3.94 10.62 -4.54
CA ASN A 147 -4.60 11.72 -5.23
C ASN A 147 -3.67 12.57 -6.11
N ASN A 148 -2.35 12.35 -6.05
CA ASN A 148 -1.40 13.01 -6.94
C ASN A 148 -1.23 12.13 -8.18
N ASN A 149 -1.63 12.62 -9.36
CA ASN A 149 -1.42 11.94 -10.65
C ASN A 149 0.07 11.90 -11.07
N ASP A 150 0.98 12.08 -10.13
CA ASP A 150 2.42 12.05 -10.30
C ASP A 150 2.90 10.59 -10.23
N GLY A 151 2.62 9.82 -11.29
CA GLY A 151 3.11 8.45 -11.39
C GLY A 151 4.64 8.37 -11.31
N LEU A 152 5.17 7.20 -10.97
CA LEU A 152 6.61 6.95 -10.89
C LEU A 152 7.20 6.75 -12.30
N ILE A 153 8.19 7.56 -12.68
CA ILE A 153 8.98 7.29 -13.88
C ILE A 153 10.07 6.29 -13.51
N VAL A 154 9.94 5.06 -14.00
CA VAL A 154 10.98 4.03 -13.90
C VAL A 154 11.84 4.08 -15.14
N GLY A 155 13.16 4.03 -14.98
CA GLY A 155 14.10 4.16 -16.09
C GLY A 155 15.34 3.28 -15.96
N LEU A 156 16.27 3.47 -16.89
CA LEU A 156 17.63 2.92 -16.87
C LEU A 156 18.64 4.01 -17.14
N ASP A 157 19.81 3.92 -16.51
CA ASP A 157 20.93 4.84 -16.71
C ASP A 157 21.65 4.67 -18.06
N GLY A 158 21.32 3.62 -18.81
CA GLY A 158 21.80 3.39 -20.16
C GLY A 158 21.03 2.26 -20.86
N SER A 159 21.33 2.06 -22.15
CA SER A 159 20.79 0.95 -22.94
C SER A 159 21.71 0.60 -24.11
N GLU A 160 21.53 -0.57 -24.70
CA GLU A 160 22.30 -1.04 -25.84
C GLU A 160 21.44 -1.24 -27.08
N LEU A 161 21.99 -0.91 -28.26
CA LEU A 161 21.35 -1.23 -29.53
C LEU A 161 21.12 -2.75 -29.67
N ASN A 162 20.07 -3.13 -30.38
CA ASN A 162 19.65 -4.52 -30.64
C ASN A 162 19.10 -5.30 -29.42
N PHE A 163 18.87 -4.61 -28.30
CA PHE A 163 18.14 -5.15 -27.15
C PHE A 163 16.80 -4.46 -26.99
N THR A 164 15.84 -5.18 -26.42
CA THR A 164 14.57 -4.66 -25.94
C THR A 164 14.54 -4.78 -24.43
N TYR A 165 14.07 -3.72 -23.78
CA TYR A 165 13.93 -3.61 -22.33
C TYR A 165 12.45 -3.63 -21.99
N GLU A 166 12.05 -4.51 -21.09
CA GLU A 166 10.67 -4.68 -20.66
C GLU A 166 10.56 -4.40 -19.16
N LEU A 167 9.55 -3.61 -18.80
CA LEU A 167 9.28 -3.25 -17.41
C LEU A 167 8.46 -4.35 -16.72
N TYR A 168 8.87 -4.71 -15.51
CA TYR A 168 8.23 -5.69 -14.65
C TYR A 168 7.80 -5.04 -13.34
N ILE A 169 6.71 -5.55 -12.75
CA ILE A 169 6.23 -5.17 -11.42
C ILE A 169 5.98 -6.45 -10.61
N ASN A 170 6.57 -6.52 -9.41
CA ASN A 170 6.46 -7.66 -8.50
C ASN A 170 6.77 -9.01 -9.20
N GLY A 171 7.69 -9.01 -10.16
CA GLY A 171 8.11 -10.19 -10.92
C GLY A 171 7.22 -10.54 -12.14
N ALA A 172 6.14 -9.81 -12.40
CA ALA A 172 5.29 -9.99 -13.58
C ALA A 172 5.56 -8.91 -14.64
N SER A 173 5.48 -9.28 -15.93
CA SER A 173 5.60 -8.31 -17.02
C SER A 173 4.44 -7.31 -17.01
N THR A 174 4.74 -6.04 -17.23
CA THR A 174 3.74 -4.98 -17.47
C THR A 174 3.31 -4.89 -18.93
N GLY A 175 4.02 -5.57 -19.84
CA GLY A 175 3.88 -5.43 -21.30
C GLY A 175 4.47 -4.15 -21.89
N LEU A 176 5.03 -3.26 -21.06
CA LEU A 176 5.69 -2.05 -21.52
C LEU A 176 7.13 -2.36 -21.94
N THR A 177 7.45 -2.08 -23.19
CA THR A 177 8.77 -2.31 -23.78
C THR A 177 9.38 -1.01 -24.33
N ALA A 178 10.70 -0.89 -24.24
CA ALA A 178 11.48 0.18 -24.84
C ALA A 178 12.67 -0.40 -25.63
N PRO A 179 12.94 0.09 -26.85
CA PRO A 179 14.12 -0.32 -27.60
C PRO A 179 15.38 0.31 -26.99
N GLY A 180 16.46 -0.45 -26.95
CA GLY A 180 17.75 0.10 -26.58
C GLY A 180 18.33 0.98 -27.68
N THR A 181 18.83 2.15 -27.29
CA THR A 181 19.28 3.22 -28.21
C THR A 181 20.72 3.66 -27.99
N GLY A 182 21.42 3.09 -27.00
CA GLY A 182 22.70 3.63 -26.53
C GLY A 182 22.56 4.70 -25.45
N ASN A 183 21.32 5.10 -25.11
CA ASN A 183 21.01 6.19 -24.18
C ASN A 183 20.14 5.70 -23.01
N PRO A 184 20.03 6.49 -21.92
CA PRO A 184 19.07 6.22 -20.85
C PRO A 184 17.64 6.01 -21.37
N ILE A 185 16.89 5.14 -20.69
CA ILE A 185 15.48 4.84 -21.00
C ILE A 185 14.61 5.38 -19.86
N ASN A 186 13.48 5.98 -20.20
CA ASN A 186 12.41 6.28 -19.25
C ASN A 186 11.12 5.65 -19.75
N PHE A 187 10.49 4.83 -18.93
CA PHE A 187 9.15 4.31 -19.20
C PHE A 187 8.10 5.38 -18.88
N PRO A 188 6.87 5.25 -19.42
CA PRO A 188 5.75 6.08 -19.00
C PRO A 188 5.54 6.04 -17.47
N PRO A 189 4.90 7.06 -16.87
CA PRO A 189 4.60 7.06 -15.44
C PRO A 189 3.79 5.83 -15.01
N GLN A 190 4.19 5.23 -13.89
CA GLN A 190 3.57 4.06 -13.29
C GLN A 190 2.70 4.44 -12.09
N PHE A 191 1.56 3.76 -11.92
CA PHE A 191 0.54 4.09 -10.91
C PHE A 191 0.19 2.91 -9.99
N ALA A 192 0.81 1.75 -10.16
CA ALA A 192 0.56 0.58 -9.34
C ALA A 192 1.63 0.44 -8.25
N GLU A 193 1.21 0.17 -7.01
CA GLU A 193 2.15 -0.08 -5.92
C GLU A 193 3.00 -1.35 -6.21
N GLY A 194 4.30 -1.28 -5.95
CA GLY A 194 5.16 -2.45 -6.05
C GLY A 194 6.64 -2.16 -6.30
N PHE A 195 7.37 -3.26 -6.47
CA PHE A 195 8.77 -3.28 -6.84
C PHE A 195 8.89 -3.42 -8.35
N TYR A 196 9.46 -2.39 -8.97
CA TYR A 196 9.70 -2.34 -10.41
C TYR A 196 11.14 -2.71 -10.73
N ASP A 197 11.28 -3.56 -11.72
CA ASP A 197 12.55 -3.93 -12.29
C ASP A 197 12.43 -4.04 -13.81
N ILE A 198 13.58 -4.16 -14.48
CA ILE A 198 13.63 -4.14 -15.94
C ILE A 198 14.41 -5.36 -16.41
N VAL A 199 13.85 -6.05 -17.39
CA VAL A 199 14.46 -7.22 -18.02
C VAL A 199 14.81 -6.86 -19.45
N ALA A 200 16.06 -7.09 -19.84
CA ALA A 200 16.51 -6.92 -21.21
C ALA A 200 16.64 -8.27 -21.90
N TYR A 201 16.29 -8.31 -23.19
CA TYR A 201 16.53 -9.46 -24.07
C TYR A 201 16.97 -9.02 -25.45
N SER A 202 17.73 -9.88 -26.12
CA SER A 202 18.19 -9.61 -27.48
C SER A 202 17.02 -9.65 -28.47
N ASN A 203 16.98 -8.70 -29.41
CA ASN A 203 16.00 -8.69 -30.51
C ASN A 203 16.20 -9.87 -31.49
N LEU A 204 17.33 -10.56 -31.39
CA LEU A 204 17.62 -11.76 -32.17
C LEU A 204 17.13 -13.03 -31.47
N SER A 205 16.72 -12.94 -30.20
CA SER A 205 16.16 -14.08 -29.46
C SER A 205 14.80 -14.48 -30.03
N PRO A 206 14.45 -15.78 -30.07
CA PRO A 206 13.09 -16.21 -30.39
C PRO A 206 12.08 -15.69 -29.36
N ASN A 207 10.78 -15.78 -29.69
CA ASN A 207 9.69 -15.43 -28.78
C ASN A 207 9.08 -16.72 -28.20
N PRO A 208 9.08 -16.95 -26.87
CA PRO A 208 9.57 -16.07 -25.81
C PRO A 208 11.11 -15.99 -25.74
N PRO A 209 11.67 -14.85 -25.26
CA PRO A 209 13.11 -14.67 -25.19
C PRO A 209 13.77 -15.67 -24.24
N ILE A 210 14.84 -16.31 -24.71
CA ILE A 210 15.59 -17.32 -23.95
C ILE A 210 16.71 -16.64 -23.16
N CYS A 211 17.38 -15.65 -23.77
CA CYS A 211 18.48 -14.92 -23.14
C CYS A 211 18.02 -13.57 -22.62
N VAL A 212 17.72 -13.58 -21.32
CA VAL A 212 17.25 -12.44 -20.55
C VAL A 212 18.27 -12.06 -19.48
N THR A 213 18.47 -10.77 -19.28
CA THR A 213 19.25 -10.23 -18.16
C THR A 213 18.37 -9.29 -17.35
N ARG A 214 18.27 -9.48 -16.04
CA ARG A 214 17.65 -8.50 -15.13
C ARG A 214 18.61 -7.36 -14.86
N MET A 215 18.14 -6.13 -14.99
CA MET A 215 18.91 -4.92 -14.70
C MET A 215 19.18 -4.79 -13.20
N ALA A 216 20.22 -4.03 -12.84
CA ALA A 216 20.63 -3.89 -11.45
C ALA A 216 19.77 -2.86 -10.70
N GLY A 217 19.33 -3.23 -9.49
CA GLY A 217 18.53 -2.36 -8.63
C GLY A 217 17.02 -2.46 -8.89
N LEU A 218 16.26 -1.75 -8.07
CA LEU A 218 14.80 -1.71 -8.11
C LEU A 218 14.33 -0.26 -7.99
N ALA A 219 13.26 0.09 -8.69
CA ALA A 219 12.46 1.25 -8.37
C ALA A 219 11.26 0.82 -7.51
N VAL A 220 10.88 1.63 -6.53
CA VAL A 220 9.79 1.29 -5.61
C VAL A 220 8.74 2.38 -5.66
N LEU A 221 7.48 1.98 -5.85
CA LEU A 221 6.33 2.85 -5.70
C LEU A 221 5.52 2.38 -4.49
N ILE A 222 5.44 3.24 -3.47
CA ILE A 222 4.50 3.09 -2.35
C ILE A 222 3.43 4.17 -2.52
N ILE A 223 2.17 3.80 -2.38
CA ILE A 223 1.05 4.74 -2.45
C ILE A 223 0.56 4.95 -1.02
N ASN A 224 0.68 6.19 -0.54
CA ASN A 224 0.08 6.59 0.72
C ASN A 224 -1.32 7.15 0.47
N ASP A 225 -2.23 6.73 1.33
CA ASP A 225 -3.56 7.30 1.36
C ASP A 225 -3.48 8.77 1.76
N ALA A 226 -4.22 9.60 1.04
CA ALA A 226 -4.38 10.98 1.44
C ALA A 226 -5.15 11.05 2.77
N PRO A 227 -4.90 12.07 3.60
CA PRO A 227 -5.77 12.35 4.73
C PRO A 227 -7.21 12.54 4.26
N GLU A 228 -8.19 12.18 5.09
CA GLU A 228 -9.57 12.61 4.85
C GLU A 228 -9.71 14.08 5.26
N ALA A 229 -10.55 14.83 4.56
CA ALA A 229 -10.87 16.20 4.91
C ALA A 229 -12.37 16.41 4.67
N TYR A 230 -13.08 16.85 5.70
CA TYR A 230 -14.51 17.10 5.66
C TYR A 230 -14.77 18.60 5.61
N ASN A 231 -15.86 19.00 4.94
CA ASN A 231 -16.27 20.39 4.98
C ASN A 231 -16.68 20.77 6.41
N ALA A 232 -16.18 21.90 6.88
CA ALA A 232 -16.45 22.41 8.22
C ALA A 232 -17.17 23.75 8.15
N THR A 233 -17.89 24.11 9.21
CA THR A 233 -18.50 25.43 9.36
C THR A 233 -18.08 26.01 10.69
N LEU A 234 -17.35 27.12 10.66
CA LEU A 234 -17.00 27.85 11.86
C LEU A 234 -17.94 29.05 11.98
N GLN A 235 -18.52 29.22 13.17
CA GLN A 235 -19.43 30.33 13.45
C GLN A 235 -18.88 31.22 14.55
N SER A 236 -19.03 32.53 14.39
CA SER A 236 -18.65 33.49 15.42
C SER A 236 -19.64 34.66 15.48
N CYS A 237 -19.74 35.25 16.67
CA CYS A 237 -20.54 36.45 16.90
C CYS A 237 -19.77 37.71 16.49
N PRO A 238 -20.47 38.77 16.06
CA PRO A 238 -19.84 40.06 15.81
C PRO A 238 -19.09 40.59 17.03
N PHE A 239 -17.94 41.21 16.79
CA PHE A 239 -17.13 41.76 17.89
C PHE A 239 -17.72 43.05 18.46
N ASP A 240 -18.23 43.91 17.59
CA ASP A 240 -18.94 45.13 17.97
C ASP A 240 -20.44 44.86 18.13
N PHE A 241 -21.06 45.56 19.09
CA PHE A 241 -22.49 45.46 19.44
C PHE A 241 -23.41 45.71 18.23
N GLY A 242 -23.65 44.67 17.42
CA GLY A 242 -24.43 44.74 16.18
C GLY A 242 -23.64 45.12 14.92
N GLY A 243 -22.31 45.05 14.91
CA GLY A 243 -21.49 45.22 13.70
C GLY A 243 -21.57 44.02 12.74
N PRO A 244 -21.15 44.15 11.47
CA PRO A 244 -21.11 43.04 10.51
C PRO A 244 -19.86 42.17 10.63
N GLU A 245 -18.83 42.63 11.36
CA GLU A 245 -17.52 41.98 11.41
C GLU A 245 -17.41 41.03 12.61
N ALA A 246 -16.95 39.80 12.35
CA ALA A 246 -16.65 38.81 13.37
C ALA A 246 -15.23 38.24 13.18
N PHE A 247 -14.61 37.82 14.29
CA PHE A 247 -13.29 37.21 14.32
C PHE A 247 -13.39 35.69 14.43
N PHE A 248 -12.71 34.98 13.54
CA PHE A 248 -12.69 33.52 13.51
C PHE A 248 -11.33 33.02 13.96
N ASN A 249 -11.31 32.09 14.92
CA ASN A 249 -10.10 31.33 15.26
C ASN A 249 -10.10 30.01 14.48
N LEU A 250 -9.28 29.92 13.45
CA LEU A 250 -9.27 28.78 12.54
C LEU A 250 -8.81 27.49 13.22
N SER A 251 -8.07 27.56 14.33
CA SER A 251 -7.67 26.37 15.08
C SER A 251 -8.85 25.59 15.67
N LEU A 252 -10.02 26.24 15.80
CA LEU A 252 -11.23 25.56 16.27
C LEU A 252 -11.86 24.68 15.19
N ALA A 253 -11.54 24.91 13.92
CA ALA A 253 -12.00 24.07 12.81
C ALA A 253 -11.09 22.85 12.59
N ASP A 254 -9.88 22.83 13.17
CA ASP A 254 -8.93 21.72 13.02
C ASP A 254 -9.51 20.39 13.54
N ASP A 255 -10.34 20.41 14.59
CA ASP A 255 -10.95 19.22 15.17
C ASP A 255 -12.01 18.56 14.25
N ASP A 256 -12.66 19.36 13.40
CA ASP A 256 -13.64 18.88 12.40
C ASP A 256 -12.96 18.38 11.12
N ILE A 257 -11.67 18.65 10.97
CA ILE A 257 -10.86 18.38 9.78
C ILE A 257 -9.87 17.26 10.14
N SER A 258 -10.32 16.01 10.00
CA SER A 258 -9.54 14.82 10.44
C SER A 258 -9.22 13.85 9.29
N GLY A 259 -8.02 13.27 9.34
CA GLY A 259 -7.68 12.05 8.60
C GLY A 259 -6.20 11.99 8.24
N GLY A 260 -5.60 10.79 8.14
CA GLY A 260 -4.16 10.56 7.93
C GLY A 260 -3.43 10.23 9.25
N ALA A 261 -2.71 9.11 9.31
CA ALA A 261 -2.05 8.62 10.53
C ALA A 261 -1.31 9.76 11.26
N GLY A 262 -1.46 9.81 12.59
CA GLY A 262 -1.22 11.01 13.41
C GLY A 262 0.01 11.85 13.05
N GLY A 263 -0.13 13.17 13.14
CA GLY A 263 0.90 14.14 12.74
C GLY A 263 0.53 14.98 11.52
N VAL A 264 -0.78 15.18 11.26
CA VAL A 264 -1.23 16.06 10.18
C VAL A 264 -1.07 17.54 10.52
N THR A 265 -0.82 18.34 9.48
CA THR A 265 -0.76 19.80 9.54
C THR A 265 -1.95 20.37 8.75
N VAL A 266 -2.73 21.25 9.37
CA VAL A 266 -3.84 21.95 8.71
C VAL A 266 -3.40 23.38 8.38
N THR A 267 -3.63 23.81 7.14
CA THR A 267 -3.39 25.18 6.68
C THR A 267 -4.60 25.69 5.92
N TYR A 268 -4.86 27.00 5.99
CA TYR A 268 -6.04 27.63 5.38
C TYR A 268 -5.63 28.58 4.27
N HIS A 269 -6.41 28.61 3.20
CA HIS A 269 -6.08 29.32 1.96
C HIS A 269 -7.29 30.06 1.41
N LEU A 270 -7.08 31.19 0.72
CA LEU A 270 -8.16 31.99 0.12
C LEU A 270 -8.67 31.37 -1.18
N ALA A 271 -7.83 30.60 -1.88
CA ALA A 271 -8.19 29.93 -3.13
C ALA A 271 -7.85 28.43 -3.12
N PHE A 272 -8.69 27.65 -3.81
CA PHE A 272 -8.44 26.22 -4.02
C PHE A 272 -7.07 25.93 -4.66
N ALA A 273 -6.64 26.79 -5.59
CA ALA A 273 -5.35 26.64 -6.27
C ALA A 273 -4.16 26.82 -5.32
N GLU A 274 -4.26 27.75 -4.36
CA GLU A 274 -3.24 27.98 -3.33
C GLU A 274 -3.18 26.78 -2.37
N ALA A 275 -4.34 26.27 -1.93
CA ALA A 275 -4.44 25.03 -1.15
C ALA A 275 -3.88 23.82 -1.90
N THR A 276 -4.06 23.73 -3.22
CA THR A 276 -3.48 22.64 -4.03
C THR A 276 -1.96 22.70 -4.06
N GLN A 277 -1.40 23.91 -4.04
CA GLN A 277 0.05 24.12 -4.09
C GLN A 277 0.70 24.23 -2.71
N GLY A 278 -0.10 24.36 -1.63
CA GLY A 278 0.41 24.57 -0.28
C GLY A 278 1.12 25.91 -0.09
N ILE A 279 0.74 26.94 -0.85
CA ILE A 279 1.39 28.27 -0.82
C ILE A 279 0.48 29.32 -0.18
N ASN A 280 1.08 30.40 0.35
CA ASN A 280 0.34 31.54 0.94
C ASN A 280 -0.71 31.16 2.01
N PRO A 281 -0.37 30.33 3.02
CA PRO A 281 -1.31 30.03 4.09
C PRO A 281 -1.69 31.29 4.86
N ILE A 282 -2.96 31.40 5.21
CA ILE A 282 -3.50 32.49 6.02
C ILE A 282 -3.10 32.26 7.49
N ALA A 283 -2.97 33.35 8.25
CA ALA A 283 -2.81 33.30 9.69
C ALA A 283 -4.02 32.65 10.38
N SER A 284 -3.86 32.23 11.64
CA SER A 284 -4.90 31.55 12.43
C SER A 284 -6.18 32.36 12.68
N TYR A 285 -6.23 33.63 12.27
CA TYR A 285 -7.36 34.53 12.49
C TYR A 285 -7.74 35.31 11.23
N VAL A 286 -9.04 35.43 10.98
CA VAL A 286 -9.62 36.19 9.86
C VAL A 286 -10.85 37.00 10.28
N THR A 287 -11.11 38.11 9.60
CA THR A 287 -12.31 38.97 9.75
C THR A 287 -13.23 38.80 8.54
N SER A 288 -14.55 38.85 8.76
CA SER A 288 -15.57 38.23 7.89
C SER A 288 -16.09 38.99 6.69
N ASP A 289 -15.24 39.71 5.96
CA ASP A 289 -15.70 40.49 4.82
C ASP A 289 -15.73 39.68 3.51
N LEU A 290 -15.96 38.36 3.59
CA LEU A 290 -16.01 37.33 2.52
C LEU A 290 -14.86 36.31 2.62
N ILE A 291 -15.23 35.03 2.56
CA ILE A 291 -14.76 33.99 1.62
C ILE A 291 -14.83 32.63 2.33
N ASP A 292 -15.45 31.64 1.67
CA ASP A 292 -15.25 30.24 2.03
C ASP A 292 -13.76 29.91 1.90
N LEU A 293 -13.12 29.53 2.99
CA LEU A 293 -11.71 29.17 2.99
C LEU A 293 -11.52 27.75 2.47
N TRP A 294 -10.32 27.45 2.02
CA TRP A 294 -9.92 26.10 1.65
C TRP A 294 -8.92 25.58 2.66
N ALA A 295 -9.32 24.55 3.40
CA ALA A 295 -8.44 23.89 4.35
C ALA A 295 -7.65 22.80 3.63
N ARG A 296 -6.33 22.89 3.70
CA ARG A 296 -5.39 21.88 3.24
C ARG A 296 -4.88 21.09 4.44
N VAL A 297 -5.22 19.81 4.49
CA VAL A 297 -4.77 18.84 5.48
C VAL A 297 -3.62 18.08 4.86
N GLU A 298 -2.43 18.12 5.44
CA GLU A 298 -1.26 17.41 4.93
C GLU A 298 -0.67 16.47 5.99
N ASP A 299 -0.35 15.24 5.60
CA ASP A 299 0.32 14.27 6.45
C ASP A 299 1.85 14.43 6.43
N THR A 300 2.55 13.64 7.25
CA THR A 300 4.02 13.68 7.32
C THR A 300 4.73 13.21 6.03
N ASN A 301 4.00 12.62 5.09
CA ASN A 301 4.51 12.10 3.83
C ASN A 301 4.24 13.05 2.65
N GLY A 302 3.63 14.20 2.90
CA GLY A 302 3.27 15.19 1.87
C GLY A 302 1.96 14.90 1.14
N CYS A 303 1.18 13.92 1.61
CA CYS A 303 -0.14 13.62 1.09
C CYS A 303 -1.16 14.54 1.72
N PHE A 304 -2.00 15.12 0.88
CA PHE A 304 -2.92 16.16 1.34
C PHE A 304 -4.33 15.95 0.84
N ALA A 305 -5.31 16.49 1.55
CA ALA A 305 -6.67 16.66 1.07
C ALA A 305 -7.10 18.10 1.26
N ILE A 306 -8.07 18.51 0.45
CA ILE A 306 -8.62 19.87 0.47
C ILE A 306 -10.10 19.78 0.77
N SER A 307 -10.55 20.56 1.74
CA SER A 307 -11.96 20.73 2.08
C SER A 307 -12.36 22.19 2.10
N LEU A 308 -13.66 22.45 2.03
CA LEU A 308 -14.22 23.79 2.17
C LEU A 308 -14.48 24.09 3.64
N LEU A 309 -13.96 25.22 4.12
CA LEU A 309 -14.32 25.79 5.42
C LEU A 309 -15.24 27.00 5.20
N GLN A 310 -16.50 26.86 5.60
CA GLN A 310 -17.47 27.94 5.54
C GLN A 310 -17.40 28.78 6.82
N LEU A 311 -17.33 30.10 6.67
CA LEU A 311 -17.34 31.03 7.80
C LEU A 311 -18.73 31.67 7.90
N GLY A 312 -19.39 31.46 9.04
CA GLY A 312 -20.72 32.01 9.31
C GLY A 312 -20.69 33.06 10.41
N VAL A 313 -21.21 34.25 10.12
CA VAL A 313 -21.43 35.26 11.16
C VAL A 313 -22.81 35.03 11.78
N LEU A 314 -22.85 34.85 13.10
CA LEU A 314 -24.11 34.76 13.84
C LEU A 314 -24.75 36.14 13.99
N ASN A 315 -26.08 36.18 14.10
CA ASN A 315 -26.78 37.44 14.33
C ASN A 315 -26.67 37.85 15.80
N SER A 316 -26.42 39.13 16.05
CA SER A 316 -26.54 39.69 17.40
C SER A 316 -28.03 39.82 17.81
N PRO A 317 -28.36 39.68 19.10
CA PRO A 317 -29.70 39.94 19.62
C PRO A 317 -30.21 41.32 19.20
N THR A 318 -31.47 41.42 18.79
CA THR A 318 -32.14 42.71 18.59
C THR A 318 -32.85 43.10 19.89
N LEU A 319 -32.41 44.18 20.53
CA LEU A 319 -32.98 44.59 21.82
C LEU A 319 -34.13 45.57 21.62
N VAL A 320 -35.29 45.23 22.19
CA VAL A 320 -36.43 46.14 22.34
C VAL A 320 -36.70 46.31 23.82
N PHE A 321 -37.19 47.48 24.22
CA PHE A 321 -37.41 47.77 25.63
C PHE A 321 -38.68 48.57 25.87
N THR A 322 -39.18 48.48 27.09
CA THR A 322 -40.21 49.34 27.65
C THR A 322 -39.73 49.91 28.97
N ALA A 323 -40.17 51.13 29.29
CA ALA A 323 -39.78 51.81 30.52
C ALA A 323 -40.95 52.60 31.10
N THR A 324 -40.94 52.77 32.42
CA THR A 324 -41.84 53.70 33.13
C THR A 324 -41.00 54.69 33.91
N ASP A 325 -41.29 55.97 33.73
CA ASP A 325 -40.64 57.07 34.45
C ASP A 325 -41.02 57.07 35.93
N GLU A 326 -40.26 57.82 36.73
CA GLU A 326 -40.54 58.02 38.15
C GLU A 326 -41.91 58.71 38.34
N THR A 327 -42.73 58.21 39.28
CA THR A 327 -44.10 58.72 39.48
C THR A 327 -44.15 60.02 40.27
N CYS A 328 -43.20 60.23 41.17
CA CYS A 328 -43.06 61.41 42.04
C CYS A 328 -41.59 61.67 42.35
N VAL A 329 -41.20 62.94 42.48
CA VAL A 329 -39.81 63.33 42.75
C VAL A 329 -39.28 62.63 44.02
N GLY A 330 -38.25 61.80 43.85
CA GLY A 330 -37.58 61.07 44.92
C GLY A 330 -38.22 59.74 45.30
N ALA A 331 -39.26 59.29 44.58
CA ALA A 331 -39.85 57.98 44.75
C ALA A 331 -38.92 56.86 44.27
N ASN A 332 -38.11 57.14 43.23
CA ASN A 332 -37.23 56.18 42.56
C ASN A 332 -37.97 54.88 42.21
N ASP A 333 -39.19 54.98 41.68
CA ASP A 333 -40.06 53.84 41.36
C ASP A 333 -40.15 53.58 39.84
N GLY A 334 -39.19 54.10 39.07
CA GLY A 334 -39.07 53.81 37.65
C GLY A 334 -38.80 52.34 37.37
N THR A 335 -39.17 51.87 36.18
CA THR A 335 -38.93 50.49 35.75
C THR A 335 -38.40 50.45 34.32
N ALA A 336 -37.62 49.43 34.00
CA ALA A 336 -37.21 49.13 32.63
C ALA A 336 -37.27 47.62 32.38
N THR A 337 -37.78 47.22 31.22
CA THR A 337 -37.82 45.81 30.79
C THR A 337 -37.21 45.71 29.39
N VAL A 338 -36.34 44.72 29.19
CA VAL A 338 -35.66 44.45 27.92
C VAL A 338 -36.03 43.06 27.41
N GLU A 339 -36.48 43.02 26.15
CA GLU A 339 -36.70 41.79 25.40
C GLU A 339 -35.66 41.68 24.29
N ALA A 340 -35.08 40.49 24.14
CA ALA A 340 -34.09 40.18 23.11
C ALA A 340 -34.72 39.31 22.02
N LEU A 341 -34.91 39.88 20.84
CA LEU A 341 -35.41 39.20 19.65
C LEU A 341 -34.26 38.56 18.86
N ASN A 342 -34.53 37.47 18.13
CA ASN A 342 -33.54 36.70 17.37
C ASN A 342 -32.34 36.21 18.21
N ALA A 343 -32.54 36.01 19.52
CA ALA A 343 -31.52 35.56 20.45
C ALA A 343 -31.76 34.10 20.84
N PHE A 344 -30.68 33.35 21.09
CA PHE A 344 -30.76 31.97 21.58
C PHE A 344 -30.78 31.94 23.10
N ALA A 345 -31.64 31.11 23.69
CA ALA A 345 -31.64 30.90 25.15
C ALA A 345 -30.45 30.00 25.58
N PRO A 346 -29.95 30.11 26.82
CA PRO A 346 -30.36 31.04 27.88
C PRO A 346 -29.85 32.47 27.67
N LEU A 347 -30.64 33.46 28.09
CA LEU A 347 -30.27 34.87 28.02
C LEU A 347 -29.66 35.34 29.35
N THR A 348 -28.61 36.16 29.27
CA THR A 348 -27.99 36.80 30.44
C THR A 348 -28.03 38.31 30.28
N TYR A 349 -28.48 39.02 31.31
CA TYR A 349 -28.58 40.48 31.34
C TYR A 349 -27.50 41.04 32.28
N ALA A 350 -26.88 42.14 31.89
CA ALA A 350 -25.94 42.89 32.70
C ALA A 350 -26.27 44.38 32.60
N TRP A 351 -26.84 44.94 33.66
CA TRP A 351 -27.21 46.34 33.73
C TRP A 351 -26.11 47.19 34.38
N SER A 352 -26.06 48.48 34.04
CA SER A 352 -25.09 49.44 34.59
C SER A 352 -25.19 49.63 36.11
N ASN A 353 -26.35 49.31 36.70
CA ASN A 353 -26.58 49.31 38.14
C ASN A 353 -26.25 47.95 38.82
N GLY A 354 -25.77 46.96 38.06
CA GLY A 354 -25.38 45.65 38.58
C GLY A 354 -26.49 44.59 38.60
N GLU A 355 -27.71 44.94 38.18
CA GLU A 355 -28.82 43.99 38.07
C GLU A 355 -28.62 43.01 36.90
N THR A 356 -29.26 41.84 36.99
CA THR A 356 -29.09 40.73 36.01
C THR A 356 -30.40 40.14 35.49
N THR A 357 -31.52 40.78 35.74
CA THR A 357 -32.85 40.33 35.29
C THR A 357 -33.30 41.07 34.03
N ALA A 358 -34.26 40.50 33.29
CA ALA A 358 -34.84 41.16 32.11
C ALA A 358 -35.60 42.45 32.46
N THR A 359 -36.19 42.48 33.66
CA THR A 359 -36.87 43.65 34.23
C THR A 359 -36.13 44.13 35.46
N VAL A 360 -35.91 45.43 35.54
CA VAL A 360 -35.37 46.13 36.71
C VAL A 360 -36.40 47.15 37.20
N THR A 361 -36.53 47.26 38.53
CA THR A 361 -37.46 48.15 39.21
C THR A 361 -36.72 49.07 40.17
N ASP A 362 -37.46 49.96 40.82
CA ASP A 362 -36.92 50.85 41.85
C ASP A 362 -35.79 51.76 41.30
N LEU A 363 -35.96 52.21 40.06
CA LEU A 363 -35.00 53.05 39.35
C LEU A 363 -35.25 54.54 39.64
N ALA A 364 -34.17 55.24 40.00
CA ALA A 364 -34.13 56.69 40.03
C ALA A 364 -34.09 57.26 38.60
N PRO A 365 -34.42 58.56 38.40
CA PRO A 365 -34.20 59.22 37.12
C PRO A 365 -32.74 59.15 36.69
N GLY A 366 -32.49 58.71 35.46
CA GLY A 366 -31.14 58.46 34.98
C GLY A 366 -31.06 57.63 33.70
N SER A 367 -29.84 57.31 33.30
CA SER A 367 -29.54 56.50 32.12
C SER A 367 -29.01 55.13 32.54
N TYR A 368 -29.66 54.07 32.06
CA TYR A 368 -29.35 52.69 32.38
C TYR A 368 -28.94 51.95 31.11
N GLU A 369 -27.67 51.52 31.06
CA GLU A 369 -27.17 50.69 29.97
C GLU A 369 -27.37 49.22 30.34
N VAL A 370 -27.83 48.42 29.38
CA VAL A 370 -27.98 46.97 29.52
C VAL A 370 -27.26 46.28 28.38
N THR A 371 -26.42 45.31 28.72
CA THR A 371 -25.85 44.37 27.77
C THR A 371 -26.55 43.03 27.93
N VAL A 372 -27.04 42.47 26.82
CA VAL A 372 -27.68 41.15 26.80
C VAL A 372 -26.80 40.18 26.01
N PHE A 373 -26.52 39.03 26.61
CA PHE A 373 -25.82 37.90 25.99
C PHE A 373 -26.82 36.78 25.72
N ASP A 374 -26.69 36.14 24.56
CA ASP A 374 -27.45 34.95 24.21
C ASP A 374 -26.66 33.65 24.47
N GLY A 375 -27.32 32.51 24.28
CA GLY A 375 -26.77 31.17 24.52
C GLY A 375 -25.63 30.78 23.57
N ASN A 376 -25.48 31.48 22.44
CA ASN A 376 -24.34 31.30 21.53
C ASN A 376 -23.18 32.27 21.87
N GLY A 377 -23.33 33.09 22.90
CA GLY A 377 -22.35 34.09 23.33
C GLY A 377 -22.42 35.41 22.55
N CYS A 378 -23.40 35.58 21.66
CA CYS A 378 -23.61 36.82 20.91
C CYS A 378 -24.21 37.87 21.83
N LYS A 379 -23.81 39.13 21.67
CA LYS A 379 -24.22 40.21 22.57
C LYS A 379 -24.66 41.47 21.85
N ASN A 380 -25.57 42.20 22.48
CA ASN A 380 -25.91 43.55 22.07
C ASN A 380 -26.15 44.42 23.32
N ARG A 381 -26.13 45.74 23.17
CA ARG A 381 -26.40 46.68 24.25
C ARG A 381 -27.39 47.77 23.83
N THR A 382 -28.13 48.27 24.80
CA THR A 382 -28.99 49.45 24.62
C THR A 382 -28.95 50.31 25.88
N THR A 383 -29.34 51.56 25.73
CA THR A 383 -29.44 52.53 26.82
C THR A 383 -30.89 52.97 26.96
N ILE A 384 -31.39 52.93 28.18
CA ILE A 384 -32.77 53.30 28.54
C ILE A 384 -32.71 54.50 29.48
N GLU A 385 -33.48 55.55 29.18
CA GLU A 385 -33.61 56.71 30.05
C GLU A 385 -34.88 56.59 30.90
N ILE A 386 -34.74 56.87 32.19
CA ILE A 386 -35.84 57.05 33.14
C ILE A 386 -35.93 58.56 33.41
N ALA A 387 -37.02 59.18 33.01
CA ALA A 387 -37.23 60.61 33.24
C ALA A 387 -37.68 60.87 34.68
N PRO A 388 -37.38 62.07 35.22
CA PRO A 388 -37.93 62.49 36.51
C PRO A 388 -39.43 62.75 36.40
N ALA A 389 -40.12 62.59 37.53
CA ALA A 389 -41.53 62.95 37.62
C ALA A 389 -41.75 64.41 37.21
N THR A 390 -42.78 64.67 36.40
CA THR A 390 -43.16 66.06 36.08
C THR A 390 -43.63 66.77 37.35
N PRO A 391 -43.02 67.92 37.74
CA PRO A 391 -43.41 68.61 38.96
C PRO A 391 -44.83 69.16 38.85
N PHE A 392 -45.66 68.89 39.85
CA PHE A 392 -46.96 69.56 40.00
C PHE A 392 -46.75 71.02 40.41
N ILE A 393 -47.06 71.96 39.52
CA ILE A 393 -47.05 73.40 39.83
C ILE A 393 -48.45 73.80 40.32
N TYR A 394 -48.57 74.06 41.61
CA TYR A 394 -49.77 74.69 42.18
C TYR A 394 -49.59 76.21 42.23
N ASN A 395 -50.36 76.93 41.40
CA ASN A 395 -50.48 78.38 41.52
C ASN A 395 -51.46 78.70 42.65
N VAL A 396 -50.94 79.05 43.81
CA VAL A 396 -51.76 79.54 44.93
C VAL A 396 -52.02 81.02 44.72
N THR A 397 -53.27 81.38 44.41
CA THR A 397 -53.74 82.76 44.52
C THR A 397 -54.25 82.99 45.93
N VAL A 398 -53.55 83.84 46.69
CA VAL A 398 -54.01 84.30 48.00
C VAL A 398 -54.99 85.44 47.77
N TYR A 399 -56.20 85.31 48.32
CA TYR A 399 -57.16 86.40 48.41
C TYR A 399 -57.15 86.91 49.85
N ASP A 400 -56.87 88.20 50.05
CA ASP A 400 -57.09 88.85 51.33
C ASP A 400 -58.61 88.96 51.59
N ALA A 401 -59.01 88.76 52.85
CA ALA A 401 -60.39 88.94 53.27
C ALA A 401 -60.75 90.44 53.28
N SER A 402 -61.79 90.83 52.55
CA SER A 402 -62.34 92.20 52.52
C SER A 402 -63.54 92.37 53.42
#